data_AF-A0A7S1PUW7-F1
#
_entry.id   AF-A0A7S1PUW7-F1
#
_cell.length_a   1.000
_cell.length_b   1.000
_cell.length_c   1.000
_cell.angle_alpha   90.00
_cell.angle_beta   90.00
_cell.angle_gamma   90.00
#
_symmetry.space_group_name_H-M   'P 1'
#
loop_
_entity.id
_entity.type
_entity.pdbx_description
1 polymer ?
#
loop_
_entity_poly.entity_id
_entity_poly.type
_entity_poly.pdbx_seq_one_letter_code
_entity_poly.pdbx_strand_id
1 'polypeptide(L)'
;RDDAVLFNALISDLYPNTQLVDKTNEELTRAIRTDLQSNGLQPVEKFIGKVLQLHETMLIRHGVMMVGRTLTGKSTCFDTLQRSLTQMHDTAVKRQKAAAEEDDDGDDAANNAPPLHPYVQPTHQHVVNPKSITRDELYGAVNATTREWTDGCLSKIVRHVVDAANKSAERHWIVFDGPVDAVWI
;
A
#
# COMPACT_ATOMS: atom_id res chain seq x y z
N ARG A 1 -18.53 -15.19 5.04
CA ARG A 1 -19.65 -14.39 4.45
C ARG A 1 -20.77 -14.27 5.46
N ASP A 2 -20.97 -15.31 6.27
CA ASP A 2 -22.04 -15.39 7.26
C ASP A 2 -21.77 -14.47 8.47
N ASP A 3 -20.50 -14.29 8.86
CA ASP A 3 -20.12 -13.38 9.97
C ASP A 3 -20.44 -11.91 9.69
N ALA A 4 -20.38 -11.48 8.43
CA ALA A 4 -20.66 -10.10 8.06
C ALA A 4 -22.14 -9.75 8.27
N VAL A 5 -23.04 -10.72 8.06
CA VAL A 5 -24.48 -10.54 8.32
C VAL A 5 -24.73 -10.41 9.82
N LEU A 6 -24.09 -11.27 10.61
CA LEU A 6 -24.20 -11.23 12.07
C LEU A 6 -23.64 -9.92 12.64
N PHE A 7 -22.50 -9.47 12.14
CA PHE A 7 -21.91 -8.20 12.52
C PHE A 7 -22.84 -7.02 12.21
N ASN A 8 -23.40 -6.95 11.00
CA ASN A 8 -24.31 -5.87 10.63
C ASN A 8 -25.59 -5.86 11.47
N ALA A 9 -26.13 -7.05 11.81
CA ALA A 9 -27.26 -7.16 12.72
C ALA A 9 -26.93 -6.59 14.11
N LEU A 10 -25.77 -6.95 14.67
CA LEU A 10 -25.30 -6.42 15.96
C LEU A 10 -25.10 -4.90 15.93
N ILE A 11 -24.52 -4.36 14.86
CA ILE A 11 -24.33 -2.91 14.70
C ILE A 11 -25.68 -2.19 14.63
N SER A 12 -26.66 -2.74 13.89
CA SER A 12 -27.98 -2.13 13.78
C SER A 12 -28.76 -2.13 15.11
N ASP A 13 -28.52 -3.13 15.96
CA ASP A 13 -29.12 -3.21 17.31
C ASP A 13 -28.45 -2.23 18.29
N LEU A 14 -27.11 -2.12 18.23
CA LEU A 14 -26.34 -1.21 19.08
C LEU A 14 -26.47 0.27 18.69
N TYR A 15 -26.61 0.56 17.39
CA TYR A 15 -26.63 1.91 16.83
C TYR A 15 -27.81 2.11 15.86
N PRO A 16 -29.07 2.06 16.33
CA PRO A 16 -30.27 2.00 15.47
C PRO A 16 -30.51 3.27 14.64
N ASN A 17 -29.99 4.43 15.07
CA ASN A 17 -30.18 5.72 14.38
C ASN A 17 -28.96 6.15 13.56
N THR A 18 -27.93 5.31 13.44
CA THR A 18 -26.71 5.66 12.72
C THR A 18 -26.72 5.06 11.32
N GLN A 19 -26.61 5.91 10.31
CA GLN A 19 -26.40 5.46 8.93
C GLN A 19 -24.89 5.35 8.68
N LEU A 20 -24.43 4.16 8.29
CA LEU A 20 -23.05 3.96 7.85
C LEU A 20 -22.89 4.63 6.48
N VAL A 21 -22.00 5.63 6.40
CA VAL A 21 -21.66 6.30 5.14
C VAL A 21 -20.37 5.71 4.62
N ASP A 22 -20.44 4.99 3.50
CA ASP A 22 -19.26 4.50 2.80
C ASP A 22 -18.59 5.68 2.07
N LYS A 23 -17.49 6.18 2.65
CA LYS A 23 -16.64 7.18 1.99
C LYS A 23 -15.81 6.50 0.92
N THR A 24 -16.36 6.42 -0.28
CA THR A 24 -15.64 5.83 -1.42
C THR A 24 -14.66 6.84 -2.00
N ASN A 25 -13.38 6.47 -2.10
CA ASN A 25 -12.39 7.24 -2.84
C ASN A 25 -12.57 7.01 -4.35
N GLU A 26 -13.37 7.86 -4.99
CA GLU A 26 -13.70 7.74 -6.42
C GLU A 26 -12.47 7.85 -7.33
N GLU A 27 -11.50 8.70 -6.95
CA GLU A 27 -10.29 8.91 -7.73
C GLU A 27 -9.41 7.66 -7.73
N LEU A 28 -9.17 7.09 -6.55
CA LEU A 28 -8.44 5.83 -6.42
C LEU A 28 -9.19 4.67 -7.08
N THR A 29 -10.52 4.63 -6.97
CA THR A 29 -11.36 3.62 -7.64
C THR A 29 -11.17 3.66 -9.16
N ARG A 30 -11.12 4.87 -9.75
CA ARG A 30 -10.87 5.07 -11.18
C ARG A 30 -9.46 4.65 -11.58
N ALA A 31 -8.46 4.97 -10.76
CA ALA A 31 -7.07 4.56 -11.00
C ALA A 31 -6.93 3.03 -10.97
N ILE A 32 -7.49 2.36 -9.96
CA ILE A 32 -7.51 0.90 -9.84
C ILE A 32 -8.16 0.25 -11.07
N ARG A 33 -9.30 0.78 -11.52
CA ARG A 33 -10.00 0.26 -12.70
C ARG A 33 -9.13 0.36 -13.96
N THR A 34 -8.47 1.51 -14.13
CA THR A 34 -7.55 1.76 -15.24
C THR A 34 -6.34 0.81 -15.18
N ASP A 35 -5.72 0.61 -14.01
CA ASP A 35 -4.60 -0.32 -13.82
C ASP A 35 -4.99 -1.76 -14.14
N LEU A 36 -6.16 -2.21 -13.67
CA LEU A 36 -6.63 -3.56 -13.95
C LEU A 36 -6.79 -3.78 -15.47
N GLN A 37 -7.44 -2.84 -16.16
CA GLN A 37 -7.64 -2.93 -17.60
C GLN A 37 -6.32 -2.87 -18.39
N SER A 38 -5.39 -1.99 -18.02
CA SER A 38 -4.10 -1.85 -18.71
C SER A 38 -3.22 -3.10 -18.54
N ASN A 39 -3.42 -3.85 -17.46
CA ASN A 39 -2.73 -5.12 -17.20
C ASN A 39 -3.51 -6.36 -17.70
N GLY A 40 -4.57 -6.18 -18.49
CA GLY A 40 -5.36 -7.28 -19.03
C GLY A 40 -6.21 -8.04 -18.00
N LEU A 41 -6.48 -7.43 -16.85
CA LEU A 41 -7.29 -8.00 -15.77
C LEU A 41 -8.73 -7.50 -15.85
N GLN A 42 -9.67 -8.33 -15.38
CA GLN A 42 -11.08 -7.95 -15.32
C GLN A 42 -11.36 -7.08 -14.08
N PRO A 43 -11.91 -5.85 -14.23
CA PRO A 43 -12.26 -4.99 -13.11
C PRO A 43 -13.53 -5.48 -12.41
N VAL A 44 -13.38 -6.44 -11.51
CA VAL A 44 -14.49 -6.98 -10.70
C VAL A 44 -14.70 -6.09 -9.47
N GLU A 45 -15.91 -5.58 -9.25
CA GLU A 45 -16.22 -4.66 -8.14
C GLU A 45 -15.84 -5.21 -6.75
N LYS A 46 -16.04 -6.51 -6.52
CA LYS A 46 -15.63 -7.15 -5.25
C LYS A 46 -14.12 -7.14 -5.05
N PHE A 47 -13.35 -7.22 -6.13
CA PHE A 47 -11.88 -7.14 -6.07
C PHE A 47 -11.44 -5.69 -5.85
N ILE A 48 -12.02 -4.73 -6.57
CA ILE A 48 -11.77 -3.29 -6.38
C ILE A 48 -12.04 -2.89 -4.92
N GLY A 49 -13.17 -3.33 -4.36
CA GLY A 49 -13.48 -3.11 -2.94
C GLY A 49 -12.43 -3.70 -1.99
N LYS A 50 -11.78 -4.82 -2.32
CA LYS A 50 -10.68 -5.39 -1.52
C LYS A 50 -9.39 -4.58 -1.62
N VAL A 51 -9.09 -4.03 -2.79
CA VAL A 51 -7.95 -3.12 -2.99
C VAL A 51 -8.17 -1.82 -2.20
N LEU A 52 -9.38 -1.27 -2.21
CA LEU A 52 -9.76 -0.10 -1.40
C LEU A 52 -9.68 -0.38 0.11
N GLN A 53 -10.20 -1.51 0.57
CA GLN A 53 -10.10 -1.93 1.98
C GLN A 53 -8.64 -2.08 2.43
N LEU A 54 -7.77 -2.61 1.57
CA LEU A 54 -6.34 -2.68 1.85
C LEU A 54 -5.75 -1.27 2.05
N HIS A 55 -6.04 -0.34 1.14
CA HIS A 55 -5.60 1.04 1.24
C HIS A 55 -6.05 1.70 2.54
N GLU A 56 -7.35 1.63 2.86
CA GLU A 56 -7.92 2.18 4.09
C GLU A 56 -7.27 1.60 5.35
N THR A 57 -7.02 0.29 5.35
CA THR A 57 -6.34 -0.38 6.47
C THR A 57 -4.90 0.11 6.61
N MET A 58 -4.17 0.29 5.50
CA MET A 58 -2.79 0.79 5.48
C MET A 58 -2.65 2.26 5.90
N LEU A 59 -3.72 3.06 5.80
CA LEU A 59 -3.71 4.43 6.34
C LEU A 59 -3.73 4.46 7.87
N ILE A 60 -4.30 3.44 8.51
CA ILE A 60 -4.51 3.39 9.96
C ILE A 60 -3.48 2.47 10.64
N ARG A 61 -2.95 1.47 9.94
CA ARG A 61 -2.05 0.46 10.47
C ARG A 61 -0.77 0.35 9.64
N HIS A 62 0.36 0.32 10.33
CA HIS A 62 1.68 0.07 9.73
C HIS A 62 1.89 -1.40 9.35
N GLY A 63 1.25 -2.33 10.07
CA GLY A 63 1.28 -3.76 9.81
C GLY A 63 -0.09 -4.26 9.34
N VAL A 64 -0.12 -4.89 8.16
CA VAL A 64 -1.35 -5.46 7.58
C VAL A 64 -1.06 -6.87 7.08
N MET A 65 -1.94 -7.81 7.41
CA MET A 65 -1.85 -9.19 6.94
C MET A 65 -2.96 -9.47 5.92
N MET A 66 -2.59 -9.90 4.72
CA MET A 66 -3.55 -10.32 3.70
C MET A 66 -3.77 -11.82 3.78
N VAL A 67 -4.90 -12.23 4.36
CA VAL A 67 -5.22 -13.65 4.58
C VAL A 67 -6.16 -14.17 3.50
N GLY A 68 -5.85 -15.34 2.96
CA GLY A 68 -6.67 -16.03 1.97
C GLY A 68 -5.98 -17.25 1.38
N ARG A 69 -6.74 -18.15 0.75
CA ARG A 69 -6.19 -19.33 0.08
C ARG A 69 -5.24 -18.95 -1.05
N THR A 70 -4.46 -19.91 -1.54
CA THR A 70 -3.64 -19.71 -2.75
C THR A 70 -4.54 -19.34 -3.94
N LEU A 71 -4.01 -18.56 -4.89
CA LEU A 71 -4.71 -18.11 -6.10
C LEU A 71 -5.99 -17.26 -5.87
N THR A 72 -6.14 -16.63 -4.72
CA THR A 72 -7.27 -15.69 -4.47
C THR A 72 -6.96 -14.24 -4.83
N GLY A 73 -5.91 -13.99 -5.63
CA GLY A 73 -5.54 -12.64 -6.09
C GLY A 73 -4.86 -11.75 -5.03
N LYS A 74 -4.23 -12.34 -4.00
CA LYS A 74 -3.57 -11.57 -2.94
C LYS A 74 -2.42 -10.72 -3.46
N SER A 75 -1.51 -11.31 -4.24
CA SER A 75 -0.39 -10.61 -4.84
C SER A 75 -0.88 -9.50 -5.78
N THR A 76 -1.81 -9.85 -6.67
CA THR A 76 -2.49 -8.89 -7.55
C THR A 76 -3.14 -7.73 -6.79
N CYS A 77 -3.68 -7.96 -5.59
CA CYS A 77 -4.34 -6.93 -4.80
C CYS A 77 -3.38 -5.82 -4.35
N PHE A 78 -2.25 -6.19 -3.73
CA PHE A 78 -1.26 -5.18 -3.32
C PHE A 78 -0.49 -4.62 -4.52
N ASP A 79 -0.25 -5.40 -5.57
CA ASP A 79 0.38 -4.93 -6.81
C ASP A 79 -0.46 -3.86 -7.50
N THR A 80 -1.75 -4.11 -7.67
CA THR A 80 -2.68 -3.14 -8.24
C THR A 80 -2.74 -1.87 -7.40
N LEU A 81 -2.75 -1.97 -6.06
CA LEU A 81 -2.75 -0.79 -5.21
C LEU A 81 -1.47 0.05 -5.39
N GLN A 82 -0.30 -0.60 -5.37
CA GLN A 82 1.00 0.08 -5.52
C GLN A 82 1.10 0.81 -6.86
N ARG A 83 0.73 0.15 -7.96
CA ARG A 83 0.75 0.75 -9.30
C ARG A 83 -0.25 1.90 -9.41
N SER A 84 -1.46 1.73 -8.87
CA SER A 84 -2.49 2.77 -8.89
C SER A 84 -2.07 4.03 -8.14
N LEU A 85 -1.48 3.90 -6.94
CA LEU A 85 -1.00 5.03 -6.16
C LEU A 85 0.16 5.76 -6.87
N THR A 86 1.09 5.01 -7.46
CA THR A 86 2.22 5.56 -8.22
C THR A 86 1.73 6.30 -9.48
N GLN A 87 0.80 5.69 -10.22
CA GLN A 87 0.21 6.32 -11.42
C GLN A 87 -0.55 7.61 -11.08
N MET A 88 -1.30 7.63 -9.97
CA MET A 88 -1.99 8.82 -9.49
C MET A 88 -0.99 9.93 -9.16
N HIS A 89 0.09 9.60 -8.47
CA HIS A 89 1.14 10.55 -8.15
C HIS A 89 1.76 11.14 -9.43
N ASP A 90 2.18 10.30 -10.37
CA ASP A 90 2.83 10.75 -11.61
C ASP A 90 1.91 11.62 -12.46
N THR A 91 0.62 11.28 -12.51
CA THR A 91 -0.39 12.05 -13.23
C THR A 91 -0.58 13.42 -12.58
N ALA A 92 -0.60 13.48 -11.26
CA ALA A 92 -0.82 14.72 -10.54
C ALA A 92 0.42 15.65 -10.60
N VAL A 93 1.64 15.10 -10.53
CA VAL A 93 2.89 15.86 -10.78
C VAL A 93 2.94 16.42 -12.20
N LYS A 94 2.53 15.64 -13.21
CA LYS A 94 2.47 16.14 -14.61
C LYS A 94 1.47 17.28 -14.77
N ARG A 95 0.29 17.20 -14.14
CA ARG A 95 -0.71 18.28 -14.15
C ARG A 95 -0.19 19.56 -13.52
N GLN A 96 0.52 19.46 -12.39
CA GLN A 96 1.13 20.61 -11.73
C GLN A 96 2.20 21.28 -12.60
N LYS A 97 3.04 20.50 -13.29
CA LYS A 97 4.05 21.04 -14.22
C LYS A 97 3.43 21.72 -15.44
N ALA A 98 2.43 21.09 -16.06
CA ALA A 98 1.73 21.67 -17.21
C ALA A 98 1.04 22.99 -16.84
N ALA A 99 0.40 23.07 -15.67
CA ALA A 99 -0.19 24.32 -15.17
C ALA A 99 0.87 25.41 -14.96
N ALA A 100 2.07 25.06 -14.49
CA ALA A 100 3.16 26.01 -14.30
C ALA A 100 3.82 26.50 -15.62
N GLU A 101 3.60 25.80 -16.74
CA GLU A 101 4.14 26.16 -18.06
C GLU A 101 3.16 27.00 -18.89
N GLU A 102 1.86 27.03 -18.56
CA GLU A 102 0.84 27.81 -19.26
C GLU A 102 0.69 29.26 -18.74
N ASP A 103 1.23 29.57 -17.55
CA ASP A 103 1.23 30.91 -16.96
C ASP A 103 2.55 31.67 -17.21
N ASP A 104 2.67 32.27 -18.41
CA ASP A 104 3.75 33.22 -18.79
C ASP A 104 3.51 34.64 -18.21
N ASP A 105 2.29 34.93 -17.76
CA ASP A 105 1.93 36.18 -17.07
C ASP A 105 1.99 35.96 -15.54
N GLY A 106 3.15 36.27 -14.96
CA GLY A 106 3.41 36.08 -13.54
C GLY A 106 2.41 36.79 -12.62
N ASP A 107 1.53 36.02 -11.99
CA ASP A 107 1.29 36.00 -10.54
C ASP A 107 0.26 34.90 -10.18
N ASP A 108 0.64 34.03 -9.23
CA ASP A 108 -0.23 33.17 -8.39
C ASP A 108 -0.88 31.86 -8.91
N ALA A 109 -0.59 31.35 -10.12
CA ALA A 109 -1.23 30.11 -10.56
C ALA A 109 -0.71 28.80 -9.92
N ALA A 110 0.57 28.75 -9.51
CA ALA A 110 1.14 27.58 -8.82
C ALA A 110 0.47 27.28 -7.47
N ASN A 111 -0.24 28.26 -6.89
CA ASN A 111 -0.97 28.13 -5.63
C ASN A 111 -2.42 27.64 -5.80
N ASN A 112 -2.92 27.51 -7.04
CA ASN A 112 -4.34 27.24 -7.30
C ASN A 112 -4.64 25.77 -7.67
N ALA A 113 -3.60 24.94 -7.88
CA ALA A 113 -3.77 23.51 -8.02
C ALA A 113 -4.04 22.87 -6.65
N PRO A 114 -5.11 22.09 -6.46
CA PRO A 114 -5.37 21.45 -5.17
C PRO A 114 -4.17 20.59 -4.77
N PRO A 115 -3.70 20.69 -3.51
CA PRO A 115 -2.56 19.91 -3.06
C PRO A 115 -2.86 18.42 -3.20
N LEU A 116 -1.87 17.65 -3.67
CA LEU A 116 -1.99 16.19 -3.69
C LEU A 116 -2.36 15.72 -2.28
N HIS A 117 -3.31 14.79 -2.19
CA HIS A 117 -3.60 14.18 -0.91
C HIS A 117 -2.36 13.43 -0.41
N PRO A 118 -1.98 13.53 0.88
CA PRO A 118 -0.79 12.89 1.45
C PRO A 118 -0.63 11.37 1.24
N TYR A 119 -1.67 10.65 0.84
CA TYR A 119 -1.57 9.20 0.56
C TYR A 119 -1.13 8.91 -0.89
N VAL A 120 -1.18 9.91 -1.77
CA VAL A 120 -0.77 9.79 -3.17
C VAL A 120 0.73 10.02 -3.24
N GLN A 121 1.49 8.95 -3.08
CA GLN A 121 2.95 8.94 -3.08
C GLN A 121 3.45 7.82 -4.01
N PRO A 122 4.63 7.98 -4.66
CA PRO A 122 5.25 6.88 -5.37
C PRO A 122 5.45 5.73 -4.39
N THR A 123 5.01 4.54 -4.79
CA THR A 123 5.01 3.38 -3.89
C THR A 123 5.93 2.30 -4.44
N HIS A 124 6.85 1.83 -3.60
CA HIS A 124 7.82 0.78 -3.91
C HIS A 124 7.59 -0.44 -3.03
N GLN A 125 7.76 -1.63 -3.59
CA GLN A 125 7.60 -2.89 -2.85
C GLN A 125 8.93 -3.62 -2.70
N HIS A 126 9.15 -4.17 -1.51
CA HIS A 126 10.27 -5.05 -1.17
C HIS A 126 9.69 -6.40 -0.75
N VAL A 127 9.62 -7.35 -1.67
CA VAL A 127 9.01 -8.66 -1.43
C VAL A 127 10.06 -9.66 -0.93
N VAL A 128 9.78 -10.31 0.20
CA VAL A 128 10.67 -11.30 0.83
C VAL A 128 9.86 -12.55 1.15
N ASN A 129 10.38 -13.73 0.81
CA ASN A 129 9.85 -14.99 1.34
C ASN A 129 10.62 -15.37 2.62
N PRO A 130 10.05 -15.14 3.82
CA PRO A 130 10.77 -15.33 5.08
C PRO A 130 11.14 -16.79 5.36
N LYS A 131 10.52 -17.76 4.67
CA LYS A 131 10.80 -19.19 4.81
C LYS A 131 11.82 -19.72 3.81
N SER A 132 12.22 -18.90 2.84
CA SER A 132 13.24 -19.28 1.85
C SER A 132 14.68 -19.17 2.36
N ILE A 133 14.86 -18.51 3.50
CA ILE A 133 16.15 -18.26 4.15
C ILE A 133 16.07 -18.58 5.65
N THR A 134 17.21 -18.73 6.30
CA THR A 134 17.26 -18.92 7.76
C THR A 134 16.89 -17.64 8.51
N ARG A 135 16.50 -17.75 9.78
CA ARG A 135 16.20 -16.59 10.64
C ARG A 135 17.38 -15.63 10.72
N ASP A 136 18.59 -16.17 10.83
CA ASP A 136 19.81 -15.40 10.97
C ASP A 136 20.15 -14.70 9.63
N GLU A 137 19.85 -15.29 8.48
CA GLU A 137 19.95 -14.63 7.17
C GLU A 137 18.83 -13.61 6.94
N LEU A 138 17.65 -13.77 7.55
CA LEU A 138 16.55 -12.82 7.45
C LEU A 138 16.80 -11.56 8.29
N TYR A 139 17.09 -11.74 9.58
CA TYR A 139 17.24 -10.64 10.55
C TYR A 139 18.68 -10.18 10.74
N GLY A 140 19.64 -11.09 10.59
CA GLY A 140 21.02 -10.91 11.02
C GLY A 140 21.32 -11.69 12.29
N ALA A 141 22.60 -11.85 12.58
CA ALA A 141 23.07 -12.56 13.76
C ALA A 141 24.39 -12.00 14.26
N VAL A 142 24.62 -12.17 15.56
CA VAL A 142 25.92 -11.90 16.19
C VAL A 142 26.78 -13.14 16.09
N ASN A 143 27.99 -13.01 15.55
CA ASN A 143 28.98 -14.07 15.58
C ASN A 143 29.42 -14.29 17.05
N ALA A 144 29.18 -15.49 17.57
CA ALA A 144 29.47 -15.81 18.98
C ALA A 144 30.96 -15.72 19.35
N THR A 145 31.85 -15.89 18.36
CA THR A 145 33.31 -15.84 18.57
C THR A 145 33.84 -14.42 18.41
N THR A 146 33.53 -13.75 17.29
CA THR A 146 34.08 -12.41 17.00
C THR A 146 33.29 -11.28 17.65
N ARG A 147 32.08 -11.57 18.15
CA ARG A 147 31.10 -10.60 18.68
C ARG A 147 30.65 -9.55 17.65
N GLU A 148 30.92 -9.79 16.37
CA GLU A 148 30.51 -8.90 15.29
C GLU A 148 29.09 -9.21 14.83
N TRP A 149 28.36 -8.16 14.45
CA TRP A 149 27.03 -8.28 13.87
C TRP A 149 27.12 -8.46 12.36
N THR A 150 26.38 -9.43 11.81
CA THR A 150 26.18 -9.60 10.37
C THR A 150 24.72 -9.34 10.03
N ASP A 151 24.50 -8.50 9.02
CA ASP A 151 23.16 -8.13 8.58
C ASP A 151 22.45 -9.20 7.78
N GLY A 152 21.20 -9.44 8.16
CA GLY A 152 20.24 -10.18 7.36
C GLY A 152 19.60 -9.34 6.26
N CYS A 153 18.88 -10.02 5.38
CA CYS A 153 18.16 -9.45 4.23
C CYS A 153 17.18 -8.35 4.65
N LEU A 154 16.34 -8.59 5.66
CA LEU A 154 15.36 -7.61 6.13
C LEU A 154 16.03 -6.37 6.72
N SER A 155 17.08 -6.55 7.53
CA SER A 155 17.84 -5.45 8.12
C SER A 155 18.45 -4.53 7.05
N LYS A 156 18.95 -5.11 5.94
CA LYS A 156 19.43 -4.34 4.79
C LYS A 156 18.31 -3.58 4.08
N ILE A 157 17.16 -4.23 3.85
CA ILE A 157 15.98 -3.59 3.25
C ILE A 157 15.51 -2.41 4.09
N VAL A 158 15.39 -2.59 5.41
CA VAL A 158 14.92 -1.52 6.32
C VAL A 158 15.87 -0.32 6.28
N ARG A 159 17.20 -0.53 6.31
CA ARG A 159 18.14 0.59 6.18
C ARG A 159 18.00 1.32 4.85
N HIS A 160 17.90 0.58 3.75
CA HIS A 160 17.69 1.18 2.44
C HIS A 160 16.40 2.03 2.40
N VAL A 161 15.31 1.53 2.98
CA VAL A 161 14.04 2.26 3.07
C VAL A 161 14.17 3.54 3.91
N VAL A 162 14.85 3.47 5.06
CA VAL A 162 15.08 4.66 5.91
C VAL A 162 15.93 5.70 5.18
N ASP A 163 16.99 5.25 4.50
CA ASP A 163 17.86 6.14 3.71
C ASP A 163 17.12 6.79 2.53
N ALA A 164 16.18 6.08 1.91
CA ALA A 164 15.33 6.59 0.84
C ALA A 164 14.29 7.59 1.36
N ALA A 165 13.62 7.27 2.48
CA ALA A 165 12.62 8.14 3.12
C ALA A 165 13.20 9.47 3.61
N ASN A 166 14.50 9.52 3.94
CA ASN A 166 15.18 10.76 4.30
C ASN A 166 15.44 11.69 3.10
N LYS A 167 15.35 11.17 1.86
CA LYS A 167 15.67 11.90 0.62
C LYS A 167 14.43 12.27 -0.18
N SER A 168 13.38 11.47 -0.10
CA SER A 168 12.17 11.57 -0.93
C SER A 168 10.94 11.20 -0.11
N ALA A 169 9.78 11.75 -0.47
CA ALA A 169 8.49 11.41 0.14
C ALA A 169 7.90 10.08 -0.41
N GLU A 170 8.77 9.14 -0.78
CA GLU A 170 8.43 7.84 -1.33
C GLU A 170 7.89 6.90 -0.25
N ARG A 171 6.92 6.08 -0.64
CA ARG A 171 6.31 5.08 0.21
C ARG A 171 6.94 3.72 -0.08
N HIS A 172 7.38 3.04 0.95
CA HIS A 172 7.94 1.69 0.83
C HIS A 172 7.11 0.67 1.60
N TRP A 173 6.76 -0.42 0.94
CA TRP A 173 6.12 -1.58 1.55
C TRP A 173 7.10 -2.74 1.60
N ILE A 174 7.24 -3.34 2.77
CA ILE A 174 7.98 -4.59 2.93
C ILE A 174 6.92 -5.70 3.01
N VAL A 175 6.91 -6.58 2.01
CA VAL A 175 5.88 -7.61 1.86
C VAL A 175 6.51 -8.97 2.15
N PHE A 176 6.03 -9.63 3.19
CA PHE A 176 6.42 -11.00 3.51
C PHE A 176 5.52 -11.99 2.78
N ASP A 177 5.90 -12.40 1.56
CA ASP A 177 5.16 -13.38 0.75
C ASP A 177 5.67 -14.80 1.03
N GLY A 178 5.16 -15.38 2.12
CA GLY A 178 5.46 -16.74 2.51
C GLY A 178 4.59 -17.22 3.68
N PRO A 179 4.75 -18.49 4.09
CA PRO A 179 4.03 -19.04 5.23
C PRO A 179 4.35 -18.29 6.52
N VAL A 180 3.33 -18.02 7.32
CA VAL A 180 3.47 -17.42 8.66
C VAL A 180 3.71 -18.50 9.70
N ASP A 181 4.74 -18.32 10.54
CA ASP A 181 4.98 -19.14 11.72
C ASP A 181 5.58 -18.31 12.87
N ALA A 182 5.58 -18.88 14.08
CA ALA A 182 6.06 -18.21 15.29
C ALA A 182 7.60 -18.12 15.42
N VAL A 183 8.35 -18.67 14.46
CA VAL A 183 9.82 -18.68 14.49
C VAL A 183 10.38 -17.42 13.83
N TRP A 184 9.71 -16.93 12.79
CA TRP A 184 10.15 -15.72 12.08
C TRP A 184 9.28 -14.49 12.33
N ILE A 185 8.02 -14.62 12.77
CA ILE A 185 7.21 -13.45 13.19
C ILE A 185 7.74 -12.86 14.50
#